data_AF-A0A366H1X0-F1
#
_entry.id   AF-A0A366H1X0-F1
#
_cell.length_a   1.000
_cell.length_b   1.000
_cell.length_c   1.000
_cell.angle_alpha   90.00
_cell.angle_beta   90.00
_cell.angle_gamma   90.00
#
_symmetry.space_group_name_H-M   'P 1'
#
loop_
_entity.id
_entity.type
_entity.pdbx_description
1 polymer ?
#
loop_
_entity_poly.entity_id
_entity_poly.type
_entity_poly.pdbx_seq_one_letter_code
_entity_poly.pdbx_strand_id
1 'polypeptide(L)'
;MISNQGFKLSNSGGKDIVASPDGLGFESPRILVEVKHRTEQMGSNEIRSFIGGLRSGDKGLYVSTGGFSKEARYEAERAKEPVMLMALNDLVYSIIEHYDEMDSKGKGLLPLTKIYWPV
;
A
#
# COMPACT_ATOMS: atom_id res chain seq x y z
N MET A 1 14.13 2.37 -14.57
CA MET A 1 14.53 3.24 -13.44
C MET A 1 13.28 3.89 -12.88
N ILE A 2 12.65 3.30 -11.87
CA ILE A 2 11.63 4.03 -11.09
C ILE A 2 12.42 4.91 -10.14
N SER A 3 12.47 6.21 -10.41
CA SER A 3 13.16 7.14 -9.51
C SER A 3 12.39 7.21 -8.19
N ASN A 4 13.10 7.20 -7.06
CA ASN A 4 12.53 7.35 -5.71
C ASN A 4 11.87 8.72 -5.45
N GLN A 5 11.66 9.54 -6.48
CA GLN A 5 11.19 10.92 -6.33
C GLN A 5 9.68 11.06 -6.13
N GLY A 6 8.91 9.97 -6.10
CA GLY A 6 7.44 10.01 -6.04
C GLY A 6 6.81 9.83 -4.65
N PHE A 7 7.59 9.67 -3.57
CA PHE A 7 7.06 9.28 -2.26
C PHE A 7 7.38 10.28 -1.15
N LYS A 8 6.35 10.71 -0.42
CA LYS A 8 6.48 11.51 0.78
C LYS A 8 5.91 10.76 1.98
N LEU A 9 6.73 10.64 3.03
CA LEU A 9 6.25 10.17 4.34
C LEU A 9 5.40 11.27 4.98
N SER A 10 4.19 10.92 5.44
CA SER A 10 3.34 11.86 6.19
C SER A 10 3.39 11.57 7.68
N ASN A 11 3.58 12.59 8.50
CA ASN A 11 3.63 12.46 9.97
C ASN A 11 2.26 12.72 10.63
N SER A 12 1.16 12.40 9.93
CA SER A 12 -0.19 12.74 10.36
C SER A 12 -0.98 11.47 10.66
N GLY A 13 -1.13 11.15 11.95
CA GLY A 13 -2.26 10.48 12.63
C GLY A 13 -2.97 9.25 12.02
N GLY A 14 -2.49 8.69 10.91
CA GLY A 14 -3.16 7.60 10.19
C GLY A 14 -2.73 7.41 8.72
N LYS A 15 -1.88 8.27 8.14
CA LYS A 15 -1.35 8.07 6.77
C LYS A 15 0.16 7.96 6.83
N ASP A 16 0.70 6.90 6.26
CA ASP A 16 2.14 6.61 6.35
C ASP A 16 2.87 7.14 5.11
N ILE A 17 2.26 6.99 3.92
CA ILE A 17 2.88 7.36 2.65
C ILE A 17 1.85 8.09 1.77
N VAL A 18 2.31 9.15 1.10
CA VAL A 18 1.62 9.77 -0.03
C VAL A 18 2.51 9.62 -1.26
N ALA A 19 1.97 9.03 -2.31
CA ALA A 19 2.65 8.92 -3.61
C ALA A 19 1.94 9.77 -4.66
N SER A 20 2.72 10.41 -5.52
CA SER A 20 2.23 11.17 -6.68
C SER A 20 3.33 11.29 -7.73
N PRO A 21 3.01 11.62 -8.99
CA PRO A 21 4.03 11.75 -10.04
C PRO A 21 5.14 12.75 -9.69
N ASP A 22 4.76 13.83 -9.01
CA ASP A 22 5.63 14.92 -8.56
C ASP A 22 6.25 14.68 -7.16
N GLY A 23 5.84 13.64 -6.44
CA GLY A 23 6.26 13.32 -5.06
C GLY A 23 5.84 14.32 -3.98
N LEU A 24 5.27 15.47 -4.34
CA LEU A 24 4.80 16.50 -3.41
C LEU A 24 3.31 16.39 -3.10
N GLY A 25 2.57 15.68 -3.95
CA GLY A 25 1.13 15.47 -3.84
C GLY A 25 0.31 16.57 -4.50
N PHE A 26 0.89 17.36 -5.41
CA PHE A 26 0.13 18.36 -6.17
C PHE A 26 -0.47 17.77 -7.45
N GLU A 27 0.17 16.76 -8.02
CA GLU A 27 -0.31 16.11 -9.24
C GLU A 27 -1.09 14.82 -8.96
N SER A 28 -2.08 14.58 -9.81
CA SER A 28 -2.85 13.34 -9.85
C SER A 28 -2.17 12.29 -10.76
N PRO A 29 -2.31 10.99 -10.47
CA PRO A 29 -3.02 10.43 -9.33
C PRO A 29 -2.22 10.55 -8.04
N ARG A 30 -2.91 10.91 -6.94
CA ARG A 30 -2.34 10.91 -5.60
C ARG A 30 -2.80 9.64 -4.87
N ILE A 31 -1.86 8.81 -4.44
CA ILE A 31 -2.11 7.55 -3.74
C ILE A 31 -1.77 7.73 -2.27
N LEU A 32 -2.75 7.49 -1.40
CA LEU A 32 -2.58 7.51 0.05
C LEU A 32 -2.44 6.07 0.52
N VAL A 33 -1.39 5.81 1.29
CA VAL A 33 -1.11 4.49 1.83
C VAL A 33 -1.17 4.53 3.35
N GLU A 34 -1.92 3.60 3.92
CA GLU A 34 -1.88 3.28 5.34
C GLU A 34 -1.42 1.82 5.52
N VAL A 35 -0.49 1.61 6.45
CA VAL A 35 0.13 0.32 6.74
C VAL A 35 -0.16 -0.06 8.19
N LYS A 36 -0.66 -1.27 8.39
CA LYS A 36 -0.83 -1.87 9.72
C LYS A 36 -0.11 -3.21 9.82
N HIS A 37 0.80 -3.30 10.79
CA HIS A 37 1.44 -4.55 11.17
C HIS A 37 0.87 -5.03 12.51
N ARG A 38 -0.12 -5.92 12.46
CA ARG A 38 -0.73 -6.58 13.62
C ARG A 38 -1.21 -7.98 13.24
N THR A 39 -1.46 -8.82 14.24
CA THR A 39 -1.98 -10.18 14.09
C THR A 39 -3.47 -10.20 13.76
N GLU A 40 -4.22 -9.24 14.27
CA GLU A 40 -5.67 -9.16 14.08
C GLU A 40 -6.02 -8.64 12.67
N GLN A 41 -7.14 -9.12 12.13
CA GLN A 41 -7.68 -8.60 10.88
C GLN A 41 -8.19 -7.17 11.05
N MET A 42 -8.07 -6.34 9.98
CA MET A 42 -8.67 -5.01 9.98
C MET A 42 -10.18 -5.16 9.85
N GLY A 43 -10.93 -4.42 10.67
CA GLY A 43 -12.37 -4.37 10.60
C GLY A 43 -12.90 -3.22 9.73
N SER A 44 -14.23 -3.15 9.65
CA SER A 44 -14.93 -2.10 8.91
C SER A 44 -14.68 -0.69 9.48
N ASN A 45 -14.44 -0.57 10.79
CA ASN A 45 -14.16 0.72 11.44
C ASN A 45 -12.87 1.35 10.93
N GLU A 46 -11.80 0.56 10.84
CA GLU A 46 -10.50 1.03 10.36
C GLU A 46 -10.56 1.44 8.89
N ILE A 47 -11.21 0.63 8.06
CA ILE A 47 -11.35 0.94 6.63
C ILE A 47 -12.22 2.18 6.42
N ARG A 48 -13.32 2.35 7.17
CA ARG A 48 -14.13 3.60 7.11
C ARG A 48 -13.33 4.82 7.54
N SER A 49 -12.54 4.71 8.61
CA SER A 49 -11.69 5.80 9.08
C SER A 49 -10.69 6.22 8.00
N PHE A 50 -10.05 5.25 7.35
CA PHE A 50 -9.13 5.50 6.24
C PHE A 50 -9.82 6.18 5.05
N ILE A 51 -10.95 5.63 4.59
CA ILE A 51 -11.75 6.19 3.49
C ILE A 51 -12.18 7.62 3.81
N GLY A 52 -12.63 7.88 5.04
CA GLY A 52 -13.03 9.22 5.49
C GLY A 52 -11.90 10.25 5.43
N GLY A 53 -10.65 9.80 5.37
CA GLY A 53 -9.48 10.66 5.18
C GLY A 53 -9.16 10.99 3.71
N LEU A 54 -9.73 10.30 2.72
CA LEU A 54 -9.42 10.52 1.30
C LEU A 54 -10.06 11.83 0.79
N ARG A 55 -9.31 12.59 -0.01
CA ARG A 55 -9.85 13.73 -0.77
C ARG A 55 -10.42 13.24 -2.10
N SER A 56 -11.29 14.03 -2.72
CA SER A 56 -11.83 13.62 -4.02
C SER A 56 -10.72 13.53 -5.07
N GLY A 57 -10.67 12.42 -5.81
CA GLY A 57 -9.60 12.10 -6.75
C GLY A 57 -8.36 11.44 -6.13
N ASP A 58 -8.25 11.35 -4.80
CA ASP A 58 -7.24 10.51 -4.16
C ASP A 58 -7.56 9.03 -4.46
N LYS A 59 -6.52 8.19 -4.51
CA LYS A 59 -6.65 6.72 -4.48
C LYS A 59 -6.14 6.20 -3.15
N GLY A 60 -6.76 5.15 -2.61
CA GLY A 60 -6.35 4.52 -1.36
C GLY A 60 -5.68 3.17 -1.58
N LEU A 61 -4.59 2.92 -0.83
CA LEU A 61 -4.02 1.59 -0.63
C LEU A 61 -3.93 1.33 0.88
N TYR A 62 -4.63 0.32 1.37
CA TYR A 62 -4.52 -0.12 2.76
C TYR A 62 -3.75 -1.44 2.81
N VAL A 63 -2.62 -1.46 3.50
CA VAL A 63 -1.77 -2.64 3.63
C VAL A 63 -1.90 -3.19 5.05
N SER A 64 -2.22 -4.48 5.18
CA SER A 64 -2.32 -5.14 6.49
C SER A 64 -1.71 -6.54 6.48
N THR A 65 -0.80 -6.81 7.42
CA THR A 65 -0.25 -8.16 7.59
C THR A 65 -1.20 -9.13 8.29
N GLY A 66 -2.15 -8.60 9.08
CA GLY A 66 -3.18 -9.40 9.75
C GLY A 66 -4.37 -9.72 8.85
N GLY A 67 -4.39 -9.19 7.62
CA GLY A 67 -5.50 -9.33 6.69
C GLY A 67 -6.68 -8.40 7.02
N PHE A 68 -7.85 -8.74 6.47
CA PHE A 68 -9.07 -7.93 6.51
C PHE A 68 -10.27 -8.82 6.80
N SER A 69 -11.30 -8.29 7.46
CA SER A 69 -12.59 -8.96 7.59
C SER A 69 -13.41 -8.87 6.29
N LYS A 70 -14.52 -9.61 6.21
CA LYS A 70 -15.45 -9.51 5.07
C LYS A 70 -16.08 -8.12 4.98
N GLU A 71 -16.45 -7.57 6.13
CA GLU A 71 -17.05 -6.24 6.26
C GLU A 71 -16.05 -5.16 5.85
N ALA A 72 -14.77 -5.32 6.20
CA ALA A 72 -13.71 -4.42 5.76
C ALA A 72 -13.57 -4.37 4.22
N ARG A 73 -13.66 -5.54 3.54
CA ARG A 73 -13.69 -5.59 2.07
C ARG A 73 -14.91 -4.90 1.50
N TYR A 74 -16.08 -5.16 2.08
CA TYR A 74 -17.32 -4.52 1.66
C TYR A 74 -17.27 -2.99 1.79
N GLU A 75 -16.62 -2.46 2.84
CA GLU A 75 -16.38 -1.02 3.01
C GLU A 75 -15.50 -0.43 1.90
N ALA A 76 -14.42 -1.13 1.52
CA ALA A 76 -13.53 -0.68 0.45
C ALA A 76 -14.22 -0.73 -0.92
N GLU A 77 -14.96 -1.79 -1.22
CA GLU A 77 -15.68 -1.98 -2.49
C GLU A 77 -16.72 -0.89 -2.76
N ARG A 78 -17.38 -0.39 -1.69
CA ARG A 78 -18.40 0.67 -1.80
C ARG A 78 -17.85 2.08 -1.62
N ALA A 79 -16.53 2.24 -1.49
CA ALA A 79 -15.91 3.55 -1.35
C ALA A 79 -16.14 4.39 -2.62
N LYS A 80 -16.39 5.68 -2.43
CA LYS A 80 -16.55 6.61 -3.57
C LYS A 80 -15.25 6.74 -4.36
N GLU A 81 -14.14 6.91 -3.66
CA GLU A 81 -12.81 6.96 -4.24
C GLU A 81 -12.21 5.54 -4.24
N PRO A 82 -11.48 5.10 -5.29
CA PRO A 82 -10.96 3.74 -5.36
C PRO A 82 -10.03 3.39 -4.20
N VAL A 83 -10.32 2.28 -3.51
CA VAL A 83 -9.49 1.75 -2.42
C VAL A 83 -9.13 0.29 -2.70
N MET A 84 -7.82 0.01 -2.69
CA MET A 84 -7.29 -1.35 -2.72
C MET A 84 -6.90 -1.79 -1.31
N LEU A 85 -7.28 -3.02 -0.96
CA LEU A 85 -6.81 -3.70 0.25
C LEU A 85 -5.74 -4.71 -0.15
N MET A 86 -4.58 -4.65 0.49
CA MET A 86 -3.43 -5.52 0.23
C MET A 86 -3.10 -6.28 1.50
N ALA A 87 -3.37 -7.59 1.50
CA ALA A 87 -3.00 -8.47 2.59
C ALA A 87 -1.53 -8.91 2.45
N LEU A 88 -1.03 -9.65 3.44
CA LEU A 88 0.36 -10.12 3.44
C LEU A 88 0.74 -10.89 2.17
N ASN A 89 -0.12 -11.78 1.69
CA ASN A 89 0.15 -12.55 0.47
C ASN A 89 0.27 -11.64 -0.75
N ASP A 90 -0.65 -10.68 -0.90
CA ASP A 90 -0.64 -9.72 -2.00
C ASP A 90 0.63 -8.86 -1.98
N LEU A 91 1.07 -8.44 -0.79
CA LEU A 91 2.31 -7.72 -0.59
C LEU A 91 3.52 -8.57 -1.00
N VAL A 92 3.57 -9.84 -0.58
CA VAL A 92 4.65 -10.77 -0.96
C VAL A 92 4.69 -10.97 -2.47
N TYR A 93 3.54 -11.17 -3.12
CA TYR A 93 3.48 -11.33 -4.58
C TYR A 93 3.97 -10.07 -5.30
N SER A 94 3.52 -8.89 -4.87
CA SER A 94 3.97 -7.61 -5.46
C SER A 94 5.47 -7.38 -5.28
N ILE A 95 6.03 -7.74 -4.12
CA ILE A 95 7.48 -7.66 -3.88
C ILE A 95 8.21 -8.60 -4.84
N ILE A 96 7.80 -9.86 -4.96
CA ILE A 96 8.45 -10.83 -5.85
C ILE A 96 8.39 -10.36 -7.31
N GLU A 97 7.22 -9.90 -7.75
CA GLU A 97 6.99 -9.44 -9.11
C GLU A 97 7.89 -8.26 -9.49
N HIS A 98 8.17 -7.36 -8.55
CA HIS A 98 8.92 -6.13 -8.81
C HIS A 98 10.34 -6.16 -8.20
N TYR A 99 10.76 -7.30 -7.64
CA TYR A 99 11.99 -7.40 -6.86
C TYR A 99 13.22 -6.98 -7.66
N ASP A 100 13.29 -7.35 -8.95
CA ASP A 100 14.42 -7.01 -9.82
C ASP A 100 14.54 -5.49 -10.06
N GLU A 101 13.42 -4.77 -10.04
CA GLU A 101 13.35 -3.33 -10.28
C GLU A 101 13.52 -2.49 -9.01
N MET A 102 13.43 -3.11 -7.83
CA MET A 102 13.63 -2.44 -6.54
C MET A 102 15.05 -1.86 -6.42
N ASP A 103 15.15 -0.71 -5.74
CA ASP A 103 16.40 -0.06 -5.44
C ASP A 103 17.27 -0.87 -4.46
N SER A 104 18.55 -0.50 -4.37
CA SER A 104 19.50 -1.20 -3.49
C SER A 104 19.10 -1.14 -2.01
N LYS A 105 18.44 -0.04 -1.60
CA LYS A 105 17.92 0.11 -0.23
C LYS A 105 16.81 -0.91 0.04
N GLY A 106 15.85 -1.03 -0.86
CA GLY A 106 14.75 -1.99 -0.78
C GLY A 106 15.24 -3.44 -0.81
N LYS A 107 16.14 -3.79 -1.73
CA LYS A 107 16.78 -5.12 -1.78
C LYS A 107 17.59 -5.43 -0.53
N GLY A 108 18.17 -4.41 0.13
CA GLY A 108 18.86 -4.57 1.40
C GLY A 108 17.92 -4.89 2.58
N LEU A 109 16.66 -4.47 2.53
CA LEU A 109 15.66 -4.79 3.56
C LEU A 109 15.14 -6.22 3.46
N LEU A 110 15.01 -6.74 2.23
CA LEU A 110 14.50 -8.09 1.95
C LEU A 110 15.39 -8.80 0.92
N PRO A 111 16.53 -9.37 1.30
CA PRO A 111 17.48 -9.98 0.36
C PRO A 111 16.96 -11.34 -0.16
N LEU A 112 16.15 -11.32 -1.22
CA LEU A 112 15.68 -12.51 -1.92
C LEU A 112 16.74 -13.06 -2.88
N THR A 113 16.82 -14.40 -2.94
CA THR A 113 17.70 -15.14 -3.86
C THR A 113 16.87 -15.92 -4.87
N LYS A 114 17.18 -15.81 -6.16
CA LYS A 114 16.55 -16.61 -7.21
C LYS A 114 17.09 -18.03 -7.17
N ILE A 115 16.19 -18.99 -7.03
CA ILE A 115 16.50 -20.42 -7.16
C ILE A 115 16.10 -20.85 -8.56
N TYR A 116 17.06 -21.35 -9.34
CA TYR A 116 16.82 -21.90 -10.66
C TYR A 116 16.67 -23.41 -10.52
N TRP A 117 15.48 -23.93 -10.79
CA TRP A 117 15.26 -25.36 -10.83
C TRP A 117 15.64 -25.89 -12.22
N PRO A 118 16.56 -26.87 -12.33
CA PRO A 118 16.77 -27.54 -13.59
C PRO A 118 15.50 -28.32 -13.94
N VAL A 119 14.95 -28.06 -15.13
CA VAL A 119 13.92 -28.90 -15.75
C VAL A 119 14.51 -30.24 -16.18
#